data_AF-A0A515CZS6-F1
#
_entry.id   AF-A0A515CZS6-F1
#
_cell.length_a   1.000
_cell.length_b   1.000
_cell.length_c   1.000
_cell.angle_alpha   90.00
_cell.angle_beta   90.00
_cell.angle_gamma   90.00
#
_symmetry.space_group_name_H-M   'P 1'
#
loop_
_entity.id
_entity.type
_entity.pdbx_description
1 polymer ?
#
loop_
_entity_poly.entity_id
_entity_poly.type
_entity_poly.pdbx_seq_one_letter_code
_entity_poly.pdbx_strand_id
1 'polypeptide(L)' 'MSHSSSRTRVLDTARPLAHRASHARSCANHVANRLGITRSELLIKVEEDSGASLVSPQTEEELMKAFYYMENL' A
#
# COMPACT_ATOMS: atom_id res chain seq x y z
N MET A 1 -12.04 8.25 -2.33
CA MET A 1 -11.26 8.99 -1.29
C MET A 1 -10.14 9.70 -2.00
N SER A 2 -9.88 10.98 -1.74
CA SER A 2 -8.76 11.68 -2.38
C SER A 2 -7.45 10.96 -2.02
N HIS A 3 -6.78 10.36 -3.01
CA HIS A 3 -5.49 9.65 -2.85
C HIS A 3 -4.50 10.43 -1.98
N SER A 4 -4.56 11.77 -2.04
CA SER A 4 -3.74 12.68 -1.25
C SER A 4 -3.84 12.45 0.26
N SER A 5 -5.02 12.22 0.82
CA SER A 5 -5.17 12.13 2.30
C SER A 5 -4.67 10.79 2.84
N SER A 6 -4.96 9.68 2.15
CA SER A 6 -4.42 8.36 2.52
C SER A 6 -2.91 8.35 2.34
N ARG A 7 -2.38 8.87 1.22
CA ARG A 7 -0.93 8.97 0.97
C ARG A 7 -0.20 9.75 2.07
N THR A 8 -0.69 10.93 2.43
CA THR A 8 -0.10 11.72 3.53
C THR A 8 -0.04 10.93 4.83
N ARG A 9 -1.08 10.13 5.14
CA ARG A 9 -1.12 9.30 6.35
C ARG A 9 -0.24 8.04 6.29
N VAL A 10 0.12 7.56 5.10
CA VAL A 10 1.13 6.49 4.94
C VAL A 10 2.53 7.03 5.22
N LEU A 11 2.80 8.27 4.82
CA LEU A 11 4.10 8.94 4.98
C LEU A 11 4.31 9.57 6.37
N ASP A 12 3.27 9.58 7.21
CA ASP A 12 3.31 10.14 8.56
C ASP A 12 4.03 9.19 9.53
N THR A 13 5.33 9.43 9.73
CA THR A 13 6.20 8.63 10.60
C THR A 13 5.86 8.75 12.09
N ALA A 14 5.05 9.74 12.49
CA ALA A 14 4.54 9.83 13.85
C ALA A 14 3.41 8.82 14.14
N ARG A 15 2.88 8.13 13.11
CA ARG A 15 1.84 7.12 13.27
C ARG A 15 2.43 5.70 13.40
N PRO A 16 1.76 4.82 14.16
CA PRO A 16 2.11 3.40 14.19
C PRO A 16 2.12 2.78 12.79
N LEU A 17 3.07 1.86 12.54
CA LEU A 17 3.22 1.15 11.27
C LEU A 17 1.92 0.50 10.79
N ALA A 18 1.17 -0.14 11.70
CA ALA A 18 -0.12 -0.76 11.39
C ALA A 18 -1.17 0.24 10.88
N HIS A 19 -1.18 1.47 11.41
CA HIS A 19 -2.09 2.52 10.95
C HIS A 19 -1.71 3.00 9.55
N ARG A 20 -0.41 3.20 9.31
CA ARG A 20 0.13 3.57 7.99
C ARG A 20 -0.18 2.49 6.95
N ALA A 21 0.03 1.22 7.27
CA ALA A 21 -0.31 0.08 6.40
C ALA A 21 -1.81 0.02 6.07
N SER A 22 -2.68 0.32 7.05
CA SER A 22 -4.12 0.41 6.81
C SER A 22 -4.47 1.49 5.78
N HIS A 23 -3.82 2.66 5.85
CA HIS A 23 -3.99 3.72 4.87
C HIS A 23 -3.46 3.33 3.48
N ALA A 24 -2.32 2.63 3.41
CA ALA A 24 -1.78 2.13 2.14
C ALA A 24 -2.75 1.14 1.47
N ARG A 25 -3.33 0.22 2.25
CA ARG A 25 -4.36 -0.72 1.76
C ARG A 25 -5.67 -0.06 1.32
N SER A 26 -5.97 1.14 1.81
CA SER A 26 -7.09 1.93 1.31
C SER A 26 -6.84 2.44 -0.11
N CYS A 27 -5.59 2.81 -0.43
CA CYS A 27 -5.18 3.18 -1.80
C CYS A 27 -5.23 1.98 -2.76
N ALA A 28 -4.95 0.77 -2.26
CA ALA A 28 -4.98 -0.46 -3.06
C ALA A 28 -6.32 -0.67 -3.79
N ASN A 29 -7.45 -0.30 -3.19
CA ASN A 29 -8.75 -0.40 -3.86
C ASN A 29 -8.82 0.43 -5.15
N HIS A 30 -8.31 1.67 -5.11
CA HIS A 30 -8.32 2.54 -6.27
C HIS A 30 -7.35 2.05 -7.35
N VAL A 31 -6.16 1.59 -6.98
CA VAL A 31 -5.18 1.02 -7.91
C VAL A 31 -5.73 -0.26 -8.56
N ALA A 32 -6.33 -1.17 -7.78
CA ALA A 32 -6.91 -2.41 -8.29
C ALA A 32 -8.02 -2.12 -9.30
N ASN A 33 -8.93 -1.18 -8.98
CA ASN A 33 -9.98 -0.75 -9.90
C ASN A 33 -9.42 -0.14 -11.20
N ARG A 34 -8.33 0.63 -11.11
CA ARG A 34 -7.66 1.21 -12.30
C ARG A 34 -7.07 0.13 -13.21
N LEU A 35 -6.51 -0.92 -12.62
CA LEU A 35 -5.88 -2.03 -13.33
C LEU A 35 -6.88 -3.10 -13.81
N GLY A 36 -8.15 -3.02 -13.39
CA GLY A 36 -9.17 -4.01 -13.72
C GLY A 36 -8.97 -5.36 -13.02
N ILE A 37 -8.26 -5.38 -11.88
CA ILE A 37 -8.03 -6.57 -11.06
C ILE A 37 -8.68 -6.43 -9.69
N THR A 38 -8.81 -7.53 -8.96
CA THR A 38 -9.28 -7.50 -7.58
C THR A 38 -8.22 -6.94 -6.64
N ARG A 39 -8.66 -6.40 -5.50
CA ARG A 39 -7.76 -5.95 -4.43
C ARG A 39 -6.82 -7.07 -3.96
N SER A 40 -7.32 -8.30 -3.85
CA SER A 40 -6.52 -9.44 -3.41
C SER A 40 -5.40 -9.77 -4.40
N GLU A 41 -5.71 -9.79 -5.70
CA GLU A 41 -4.71 -9.98 -6.76
C GLU A 41 -3.66 -8.86 -6.75
N LEU A 42 -4.06 -7.61 -6.55
CA LEU A 42 -3.11 -6.50 -6.40
C LEU A 42 -2.17 -6.71 -5.21
N LEU A 43 -2.69 -7.13 -4.05
CA LEU A 43 -1.88 -7.35 -2.86
C LEU A 43 -0.87 -8.49 -3.06
N ILE A 44 -1.30 -9.59 -3.69
CA ILE A 44 -0.43 -10.71 -4.07
C ILE A 44 0.65 -10.22 -5.04
N LYS A 45 0.26 -9.49 -6.09
CA LYS A 45 1.19 -8.95 -7.09
C LYS A 45 2.24 -8.03 -6.47
N VAL A 46 1.83 -7.14 -5.55
CA VAL A 46 2.77 -6.27 -4.83
C VAL A 46 3.76 -7.09 -4.01
N GLU A 47 3.29 -8.12 -3.31
CA GLU A 47 4.14 -8.97 -2.48
C GLU A 47 5.11 -9.82 -3.32
N GLU A 48 4.63 -10.42 -4.41
CA GLU A 48 5.44 -11.24 -5.32
C GLU A 48 6.49 -10.41 -6.08
N ASP A 49 6.10 -9.26 -6.65
CA ASP A 49 6.99 -8.47 -7.50
C ASP A 49 7.98 -7.61 -6.70
N SER A 50 7.55 -7.08 -5.54
CA SER A 50 8.38 -6.20 -4.71
C SER A 50 9.07 -6.93 -3.56
N GLY A 51 8.64 -8.14 -3.21
CA GLY A 51 9.12 -8.87 -2.04
C GLY A 51 8.77 -8.19 -0.71
N ALA A 52 7.71 -7.38 -0.68
CA ALA A 52 7.29 -6.60 0.49
C ALA A 52 5.76 -6.57 0.60
N SER A 53 5.23 -6.72 1.82
CA SER A 53 3.78 -6.85 2.03
C SER A 53 3.11 -5.56 2.50
N LEU A 54 1.99 -5.19 1.86
CA LEU A 54 1.06 -4.17 2.38
C LEU A 54 0.11 -4.72 3.47
N VAL A 55 0.00 -6.05 3.58
CA VAL A 55 -0.91 -6.71 4.53
C VAL A 55 -0.28 -6.77 5.91
N SER A 56 0.98 -7.14 6.00
CA SER A 56 1.69 -7.30 7.27
C SER A 56 3.15 -6.85 7.17
N PRO A 57 3.41 -5.56 6.85
CA PRO A 57 4.78 -5.06 6.83
C PRO A 57 5.38 -5.14 8.23
N GLN A 58 6.61 -5.65 8.31
CA GLN A 58 7.37 -5.77 9.55
C GLN A 58 8.20 -4.53 9.84
N THR A 59 8.61 -3.80 8.80
CA THR A 59 9.39 -2.56 8.93
C THR A 59 8.79 -1.43 8.12
N GLU A 60 9.25 -0.20 8.42
CA GLU A 60 8.91 0.98 7.62
C GLU A 60 9.40 0.84 6.18
N GLU A 61 10.62 0.36 5.99
CA GLU A 61 11.22 0.18 4.67
C GLU A 61 10.39 -0.78 3.82
N GLU A 62 9.91 -1.88 4.42
CA GLU A 62 9.03 -2.83 3.75
C GLU A 62 7.71 -2.17 3.33
N LEU A 63 7.04 -1.45 4.25
CA LEU A 63 5.81 -0.73 3.94
C LEU A 63 6.04 0.28 2.80
N MET A 64 7.12 1.05 2.86
CA MET A 64 7.40 2.08 1.87
C MET A 64 7.74 1.47 0.50
N LYS A 65 8.50 0.38 0.46
CA LYS A 65 8.80 -0.36 -0.78
C LYS A 65 7.52 -0.86 -1.44
N ALA A 66 6.66 -1.54 -0.68
CA ALA A 66 5.40 -2.08 -1.18
C ALA A 66 4.42 -0.97 -1.61
N PHE A 67 4.36 0.12 -0.84
CA PHE A 67 3.49 1.26 -1.14
C PHE A 67 3.91 1.98 -2.42
N TYR A 68 5.19 2.30 -2.59
CA TYR A 68 5.67 2.96 -3.80
C TYR A 68 5.60 2.07 -5.04
N TYR A 69 5.84 0.76 -4.88
CA TYR A 69 5.62 -0.19 -5.97
C TYR A 69 4.15 -0.12 -6.43
N MET A 70 3.21 -0.24 -5.50
CA MET A 70 1.77 -0.16 -5.78
C MET A 70 1.34 1.20 -6.40
N GLU A 71 1.88 2.34 -5.95
CA GLU A 71 1.55 3.64 -6.54
C GLU A 71 1.96 3.76 -8.02
N ASN A 72 3.02 3.04 -8.42
CA ASN A 72 3.58 3.05 -9.77
C ASN A 72 2.94 2.03 -10.74
N LEU A 73 1.99 1.19 -10.28
CA LEU A 73 1.24 0.25 -11.11
C LEU A 73 0.00 0.91 -11.74
#